data_AF-A0A0C3NL76-F1
#
_entry.id   AF-A0A0C3NL76-F1
#
_cell.length_a   1.000
_cell.length_b   1.000
_cell.length_c   1.000
_cell.angle_alpha   90.00
_cell.angle_beta   90.00
_cell.angle_gamma   90.00
#
_symmetry.space_group_name_H-M   'P 1'
#
loop_
_entity.id
_entity.type
_entity.pdbx_description
1 polymer ?
#
loop_
_entity_poly.entity_id
_entity_poly.type
_entity_poly.pdbx_seq_one_letter_code
_entity_poly.pdbx_strand_id
1 'polypeptide(L)'
;MKLSALSALALVPSLAVAQNATFLSGLLSALQSANLTQLLTVASTVNGTARGQSLFASISDGSPFAIFAPNNEAWSSAPKNVTEDANTLADIFSYHIVPGNFSNVATHYPNVTLGQTLYNDTQTVHLEGDKPQVLAWSIRSDNKTHVLNQLNDSTVVNVTTFGNLSIFII
;
A
#
# COMPACT_ATOMS: atom_id res chain seq x y z
N MET A 1 31.78 -1.58 47.63
CA MET A 1 31.90 -1.95 46.21
C MET A 1 30.52 -2.35 45.70
N LYS A 2 29.87 -1.48 44.92
CA LYS A 2 28.80 -1.74 43.94
C LYS A 2 28.30 -0.38 43.44
N LEU A 3 28.87 0.07 42.32
CA LEU A 3 28.38 1.22 41.57
C LEU A 3 27.35 0.69 40.57
N SER A 4 26.09 1.07 40.75
CA SER A 4 25.02 0.78 39.79
C SER A 4 25.18 1.72 38.60
N ALA A 5 25.45 1.17 37.42
CA ALA A 5 25.46 1.94 36.17
C ALA A 5 24.00 2.21 35.74
N LEU A 6 23.61 3.48 35.70
CA LEU A 6 22.42 3.93 34.98
C LEU A 6 22.70 3.79 33.48
N SER A 7 22.06 2.84 32.81
CA SER A 7 21.96 2.84 31.35
C SER A 7 21.06 3.98 30.91
N ALA A 8 21.65 5.03 30.35
CA ALA A 8 20.91 6.05 29.63
C ALA A 8 20.34 5.43 28.35
N LEU A 9 19.02 5.33 28.26
CA LEU A 9 18.31 5.06 27.01
C LEU A 9 18.55 6.27 26.09
N ALA A 10 19.45 6.12 25.11
CA ALA A 10 19.59 7.13 24.07
C ALA A 10 18.29 7.15 23.26
N LEU A 11 17.52 8.23 23.41
CA LEU A 11 16.40 8.55 22.55
C LEU A 11 16.97 8.78 21.15
N VAL A 12 17.00 7.76 20.29
CA VAL A 12 17.39 7.94 18.89
C VAL A 12 16.27 8.75 18.26
N PRO A 13 16.50 10.00 17.82
CA PRO A 13 15.48 10.72 17.08
C PRO A 13 15.20 9.91 15.81
N SER A 14 13.97 9.43 15.66
CA SER A 14 13.51 8.86 14.40
C SER A 14 13.66 9.96 13.34
N LEU A 15 14.56 9.77 12.38
CA LEU A 15 14.67 10.66 11.22
C LEU A 15 13.32 10.64 10.51
N ALA A 16 12.59 11.75 10.57
CA ALA A 16 11.42 11.93 9.72
C ALA A 16 11.91 11.86 8.27
N VAL A 17 11.51 10.83 7.54
CA VAL A 17 11.86 10.71 6.12
C VAL A 17 11.12 11.85 5.40
N ALA A 18 11.89 12.79 4.85
CA ALA A 18 11.30 13.92 4.15
C ALA A 18 10.59 13.43 2.88
N GLN A 19 9.31 13.76 2.74
CA GLN A 19 8.55 13.42 1.55
C GLN A 19 9.04 14.14 0.31
N ASN A 20 9.08 13.43 -0.82
CA ASN A 20 9.36 14.02 -2.11
C ASN A 20 8.11 14.71 -2.67
N ALA A 21 8.01 16.03 -2.46
CA ALA A 21 6.85 16.83 -2.88
C ALA A 21 6.57 16.77 -4.39
N THR A 22 7.62 16.67 -5.22
CA THR A 22 7.49 16.53 -6.68
C THR A 22 6.94 15.18 -7.08
N PHE A 23 7.38 14.11 -6.40
CA PHE A 23 6.83 12.78 -6.61
C PHE A 23 5.34 12.74 -6.25
N LEU A 24 4.95 13.26 -5.09
CA LEU A 24 3.56 13.25 -4.64
C LEU A 24 2.65 14.07 -5.59
N SER A 25 3.06 15.28 -5.99
CA SER A 25 2.25 16.09 -6.90
C SER A 25 2.11 15.44 -8.29
N GLY A 26 3.17 14.78 -8.77
CA GLY A 26 3.14 13.98 -9.99
C GLY A 26 2.20 12.77 -9.88
N LEU A 27 2.25 12.06 -8.75
CA LEU A 27 1.38 10.91 -8.49
C LEU A 27 -0.09 11.35 -8.50
N LEU A 28 -0.44 12.41 -7.76
CA LEU A 28 -1.80 12.94 -7.73
C LEU A 28 -2.26 13.35 -9.14
N SER A 29 -1.38 13.97 -9.93
CA SER A 29 -1.70 14.32 -11.32
C SER A 29 -1.95 13.08 -12.19
N ALA A 30 -1.15 12.02 -12.04
CA ALA A 30 -1.34 10.76 -12.74
C ALA A 30 -2.66 10.06 -12.36
N LEU A 31 -3.02 10.08 -11.07
CA LEU A 31 -4.30 9.55 -10.59
C LEU A 31 -5.49 10.32 -11.18
N GLN A 32 -5.39 11.65 -11.24
CA GLN A 32 -6.40 12.50 -11.87
C GLN A 32 -6.55 12.18 -13.35
N SER A 33 -5.45 12.04 -14.10
CA SER A 33 -5.48 11.69 -15.53
C SER A 33 -6.02 10.28 -15.78
N ALA A 34 -5.84 9.36 -14.84
CA ALA A 34 -6.40 8.01 -14.88
C ALA A 34 -7.88 7.95 -14.43
N ASN A 35 -8.51 9.09 -14.11
CA ASN A 35 -9.87 9.20 -13.59
C ASN A 35 -10.10 8.43 -12.27
N LEU A 36 -9.05 8.28 -11.45
CA LEU A 36 -9.09 7.63 -10.14
C LEU A 36 -9.35 8.67 -9.03
N THR A 37 -10.48 9.36 -9.12
CA THR A 37 -10.82 10.52 -8.27
C THR A 37 -10.96 10.17 -6.79
N GLN A 38 -11.50 8.99 -6.47
CA GLN A 38 -11.59 8.53 -5.08
C GLN A 38 -10.21 8.19 -4.52
N LEU A 39 -9.37 7.51 -5.30
CA LEU A 39 -8.00 7.19 -4.91
C LEU A 39 -7.15 8.46 -4.72
N LEU A 40 -7.36 9.49 -5.55
CA LEU A 40 -6.74 10.81 -5.39
C LEU A 40 -7.13 11.46 -4.05
N THR A 41 -8.40 11.35 -3.67
CA THR A 41 -8.92 11.85 -2.39
C THR A 41 -8.28 11.09 -1.23
N VAL A 42 -8.26 9.75 -1.30
CA VAL A 42 -7.62 8.89 -0.30
C VAL A 42 -6.13 9.22 -0.17
N ALA A 43 -5.38 9.32 -1.27
CA ALA A 43 -3.96 9.66 -1.25
C ALA A 43 -3.71 11.03 -0.58
N SER A 44 -4.59 12.01 -0.84
CA SER A 44 -4.52 13.33 -0.22
C SER A 44 -4.81 13.28 1.28
N THR A 45 -5.82 12.53 1.70
CA THR A 45 -6.17 12.33 3.12
C THR A 45 -5.07 11.58 3.87
N VAL A 46 -4.54 10.50 3.28
CA VAL A 46 -3.46 9.69 3.86
C VAL A 46 -2.21 10.54 4.06
N ASN A 47 -1.87 11.44 3.12
CA ASN A 47 -0.75 12.37 3.26
C ASN A 47 -0.89 13.32 4.49
N GLY A 48 -2.10 13.53 4.98
CA GLY A 48 -2.36 14.29 6.20
C GLY A 48 -1.91 13.58 7.49
N THR A 49 -1.55 12.29 7.44
CA THR A 49 -1.17 11.48 8.60
C THR A 49 0.33 11.17 8.64
N ALA A 50 0.94 11.07 9.82
CA ALA A 50 2.37 10.74 9.95
C ALA A 50 2.74 9.40 9.27
N ARG A 51 1.84 8.40 9.34
CA ARG A 51 2.00 7.12 8.64
C ARG A 51 2.01 7.32 7.13
N GLY A 52 1.02 8.02 6.58
CA GLY A 52 0.94 8.27 5.16
C GLY A 52 2.13 9.06 4.61
N GLN A 53 2.63 10.04 5.36
CA GLN A 53 3.85 10.75 4.99
C GLN A 53 5.06 9.81 4.88
N SER A 54 5.21 8.91 5.85
CA SER A 54 6.27 7.90 5.85
C SER A 54 6.12 6.90 4.70
N LEU A 55 4.88 6.52 4.39
CA LEU A 55 4.53 5.63 3.29
C LEU A 55 4.89 6.24 1.93
N PHE A 56 4.46 7.48 1.67
CA PHE A 56 4.79 8.19 0.43
C PHE A 56 6.28 8.42 0.27
N ALA A 57 6.99 8.72 1.36
CA ALA A 57 8.45 8.80 1.32
C ALA A 57 9.07 7.46 0.92
N SER A 58 8.59 6.35 1.49
CA SER A 58 9.11 5.00 1.21
C SER A 58 8.91 4.57 -0.24
N ILE A 59 7.77 4.89 -0.86
CA ILE A 59 7.51 4.52 -2.26
C ILE A 59 8.12 5.49 -3.29
N SER A 60 8.79 6.55 -2.83
CA SER A 60 9.40 7.57 -3.69
C SER A 60 10.92 7.42 -3.86
N ASP A 61 11.49 6.32 -3.34
CA ASP A 61 12.94 6.04 -3.37
C ASP A 61 13.47 5.56 -4.73
N GLY A 62 12.57 5.29 -5.69
CA GLY A 62 12.88 4.77 -7.02
C GLY A 62 12.84 3.25 -7.14
N SER A 63 12.69 2.52 -6.03
CA SER A 63 12.48 1.07 -6.02
C SER A 63 11.12 0.72 -6.62
N PRO A 64 10.94 -0.37 -7.37
CA PRO A 64 9.65 -0.68 -7.97
C PRO A 64 8.60 -1.06 -6.92
N PHE A 65 7.38 -0.57 -7.09
CA PHE A 65 6.22 -0.99 -6.29
C PHE A 65 5.02 -1.31 -7.19
N ALA A 66 4.24 -2.29 -6.77
CA ALA A 66 2.90 -2.55 -7.30
C ALA A 66 1.84 -2.07 -6.30
N ILE A 67 0.88 -1.29 -6.79
CA ILE A 67 -0.26 -0.81 -6.01
C ILE A 67 -1.51 -1.47 -6.58
N PHE A 68 -2.18 -2.32 -5.80
CA PHE A 68 -3.48 -2.88 -6.15
C PHE A 68 -4.55 -1.92 -5.66
N ALA A 69 -4.89 -0.92 -6.46
CA ALA A 69 -5.71 0.19 -6.00
C ALA A 69 -7.20 -0.04 -6.26
N PRO A 70 -8.08 0.08 -5.24
CA PRO A 70 -9.52 0.06 -5.46
C PRO A 70 -9.96 1.18 -6.42
N ASN A 71 -10.84 0.85 -7.36
CA ASN A 71 -11.49 1.81 -8.25
C ASN A 71 -12.51 2.69 -7.52
N ASN A 72 -13.12 3.63 -8.25
CA ASN A 72 -14.04 4.60 -7.65
C ASN A 72 -15.30 3.92 -7.07
N GLU A 73 -15.80 2.87 -7.73
CA GLU A 73 -16.97 2.10 -7.31
C GLU A 73 -16.70 1.33 -6.00
N ALA A 74 -15.51 0.77 -5.87
CA ALA A 74 -15.05 0.09 -4.66
C ALA A 74 -14.96 1.06 -3.47
N TRP A 75 -14.40 2.25 -3.68
CA TRP A 75 -14.38 3.31 -2.65
C TRP A 75 -15.78 3.81 -2.28
N SER A 76 -16.67 3.96 -3.26
CA SER A 76 -18.07 4.36 -3.01
C SER A 76 -18.85 3.32 -2.18
N SER A 77 -18.47 2.04 -2.33
CA SER A 77 -19.09 0.92 -1.60
C SER A 77 -18.45 0.66 -0.23
N ALA A 78 -17.35 1.35 0.09
CA ALA A 78 -16.62 1.15 1.33
C ALA A 78 -17.43 1.67 2.54
N PRO A 79 -17.34 1.00 3.71
CA PRO A 79 -17.97 1.48 4.93
C PRO A 79 -17.48 2.88 5.33
N LYS A 80 -18.39 3.76 5.76
CA LYS A 80 -18.02 5.13 6.14
C LYS A 80 -16.99 5.22 7.25
N ASN A 81 -17.05 4.29 8.21
CA ASN A 81 -16.08 4.22 9.32
C ASN A 81 -14.65 3.96 8.83
N VAL A 82 -14.48 3.40 7.63
CA VAL A 82 -13.19 3.23 6.98
C VAL A 82 -12.76 4.51 6.27
N THR A 83 -13.66 5.16 5.53
CA THR A 83 -13.32 6.32 4.71
C THR A 83 -13.18 7.64 5.48
N GLU A 84 -13.71 7.72 6.70
CA GLU A 84 -13.68 8.94 7.53
C GLU A 84 -12.52 8.97 8.52
N ASP A 85 -11.87 7.84 8.80
CA ASP A 85 -10.69 7.77 9.67
C ASP A 85 -9.40 7.75 8.84
N ALA A 86 -8.67 8.85 8.88
CA ALA A 86 -7.42 9.02 8.13
C ALA A 86 -6.33 8.01 8.52
N ASN A 87 -6.25 7.57 9.78
CA ASN A 87 -5.25 6.59 10.21
C ASN A 87 -5.61 5.20 9.66
N THR A 88 -6.88 4.81 9.79
CA THR A 88 -7.40 3.58 9.19
C THR A 88 -7.20 3.57 7.67
N LEU A 89 -7.42 4.71 6.99
CA LEU A 89 -7.12 4.84 5.56
C LEU A 89 -5.64 4.64 5.24
N ALA A 90 -4.72 5.16 6.07
CA ALA A 90 -3.29 4.99 5.84
C ALA A 90 -2.86 3.53 6.01
N ASP A 91 -3.43 2.81 6.97
CA ASP A 91 -3.21 1.39 7.16
C ASP A 91 -3.71 0.58 5.96
N ILE A 92 -4.96 0.82 5.55
CA ILE A 92 -5.57 0.17 4.38
C ILE A 92 -4.78 0.49 3.12
N PHE A 93 -4.36 1.73 2.91
CA PHE A 93 -3.58 2.09 1.73
C PHE A 93 -2.22 1.38 1.74
N SER A 94 -1.57 1.22 2.90
CA SER A 94 -0.33 0.44 3.01
C SER A 94 -0.48 -1.05 2.70
N TYR A 95 -1.66 -1.63 2.95
CA TYR A 95 -2.00 -3.00 2.56
C TYR A 95 -2.12 -3.17 1.03
N HIS A 96 -2.45 -2.11 0.30
CA HIS A 96 -2.56 -2.16 -1.16
C HIS A 96 -1.23 -1.98 -1.88
N ILE A 97 -0.12 -1.77 -1.17
CA ILE A 97 1.20 -1.52 -1.75
C ILE A 97 2.11 -2.71 -1.50
N VAL A 98 2.60 -3.30 -2.58
CA VAL A 98 3.50 -4.45 -2.59
C VAL A 98 4.85 -4.03 -3.19
N PRO A 99 5.98 -4.17 -2.47
CA PRO A 99 7.30 -3.94 -3.04
C PRO A 99 7.61 -4.92 -4.17
N GLY A 100 8.11 -4.41 -5.29
CA GLY A 100 8.48 -5.19 -6.47
C GLY A 100 7.74 -4.78 -7.74
N ASN A 101 8.28 -5.22 -8.88
CA ASN A 101 7.63 -5.08 -10.18
C ASN A 101 6.99 -6.43 -10.55
N PHE A 102 5.67 -6.42 -10.76
CA PHE A 102 4.88 -7.61 -11.08
C PHE A 102 4.22 -7.56 -12.47
N SER A 103 4.56 -6.58 -13.32
CA SER A 103 3.90 -6.41 -14.63
C SER A 103 4.05 -7.62 -15.57
N ASN A 104 5.06 -8.46 -15.38
CA ASN A 104 5.32 -9.65 -16.20
C ASN A 104 5.08 -10.97 -15.44
N VAL A 105 4.43 -10.94 -14.28
CA VAL A 105 4.17 -12.14 -13.48
C VAL A 105 2.84 -12.76 -13.93
N ALA A 106 2.92 -13.97 -14.49
CA ALA A 106 1.78 -14.70 -15.03
C ALA A 106 1.54 -16.03 -14.30
N THR A 107 1.35 -15.96 -12.99
CA THR A 107 0.98 -17.14 -12.18
C THR A 107 -0.47 -17.51 -12.44
N HIS A 108 -0.72 -18.76 -12.85
CA HIS A 108 -2.06 -19.26 -13.15
C HIS A 108 -2.57 -20.20 -12.05
N TYR A 109 -3.85 -20.10 -11.73
CA TYR A 109 -4.50 -20.92 -10.71
C TYR A 109 -4.43 -22.41 -11.09
N PRO A 110 -4.13 -23.36 -10.17
CA PRO A 110 -4.17 -23.24 -8.70
C PRO A 110 -2.92 -22.64 -8.03
N ASN A 111 -1.89 -22.25 -8.79
CA ASN A 111 -0.75 -21.55 -8.21
C ASN A 111 -1.14 -20.10 -7.87
N VAL A 112 -0.56 -19.54 -6.82
CA VAL A 112 -0.88 -18.20 -6.32
C VAL A 112 0.41 -17.43 -6.06
N THR A 113 0.44 -16.16 -6.44
CA THR A 113 1.50 -15.24 -6.06
C THR A 113 1.15 -14.61 -4.72
N LEU A 114 2.10 -14.58 -3.79
CA LEU A 114 1.97 -13.91 -2.51
C LEU A 114 2.97 -12.74 -2.46
N GLY A 115 2.45 -11.52 -2.41
CA GLY A 115 3.25 -10.31 -2.25
C GLY A 115 3.14 -9.79 -0.83
N GLN A 116 4.27 -9.60 -0.14
CA GLN A 116 4.30 -8.90 1.13
C GLN A 116 3.95 -7.42 0.90
N THR A 117 3.06 -6.88 1.72
CA THR A 117 2.60 -5.49 1.61
C THR A 117 3.46 -4.57 2.49
N LEU A 118 3.18 -3.26 2.46
CA LEU A 118 3.76 -2.31 3.42
C LEU A 118 2.97 -2.23 4.74
N TYR A 119 1.91 -3.04 4.91
CA TYR A 119 1.16 -3.11 6.16
C TYR A 119 1.76 -4.14 7.12
N ASN A 120 2.25 -3.70 8.27
CA ASN A 120 3.01 -4.51 9.24
C ASN A 120 2.64 -4.21 10.70
N ASP A 121 1.42 -3.73 10.97
CA ASP A 121 0.99 -3.49 12.34
C ASP A 121 0.80 -4.82 13.09
N THR A 122 1.66 -5.08 14.07
CA THR A 122 1.64 -6.29 14.90
C THR A 122 0.36 -6.50 15.71
N GLN A 123 -0.48 -5.47 15.89
CA GLN A 123 -1.76 -5.61 16.61
C GLN A 123 -2.87 -6.25 15.76
N THR A 124 -2.72 -6.19 14.44
CA THR A 124 -3.73 -6.65 13.47
C THR A 124 -3.17 -7.67 12.48
N VAL A 125 -1.84 -7.73 12.35
CA VAL A 125 -1.11 -8.68 11.52
C VAL A 125 -0.41 -9.69 12.43
N HIS A 126 -0.87 -10.94 12.37
CA HIS A 126 -0.35 -12.06 13.17
C HIS A 126 0.31 -13.11 12.29
N LEU A 127 1.15 -12.68 11.35
CA LEU A 127 1.95 -13.60 10.54
C LEU A 127 3.26 -13.92 11.27
N GLU A 128 3.66 -15.19 11.24
CA GLU A 128 4.85 -15.69 11.92
C GLU A 128 6.12 -14.93 11.53
N GLY A 129 6.97 -14.63 12.52
CA GLY A 129 8.23 -13.92 12.32
C GLY A 129 8.08 -12.44 11.99
N ASP A 130 7.07 -11.79 12.57
CA ASP A 130 6.78 -10.35 12.44
C ASP A 130 6.69 -9.90 10.97
N LYS A 131 6.11 -10.76 10.13
CA LYS A 131 6.00 -10.49 8.70
C LYS A 131 4.87 -9.52 8.40
N PRO A 132 5.03 -8.63 7.41
CA PRO A 132 3.95 -7.78 6.94
C PRO A 132 2.84 -8.63 6.34
N GLN A 133 1.63 -8.08 6.36
CA GLN A 133 0.46 -8.65 5.72
C GLN A 133 0.73 -8.93 4.24
N VAL A 134 0.09 -9.95 3.69
CA VAL A 134 0.28 -10.37 2.29
C VAL A 134 -0.94 -10.02 1.44
N LEU A 135 -0.71 -9.74 0.16
CA LEU A 135 -1.72 -9.76 -0.88
C LEU A 135 -1.54 -11.03 -1.72
N ALA A 136 -2.64 -11.70 -2.05
CA ALA A 136 -2.62 -12.93 -2.85
C ALA A 136 -3.30 -12.70 -4.20
N TRP A 137 -2.65 -13.08 -5.30
CA TRP A 137 -3.27 -12.98 -6.62
C TRP A 137 -2.86 -14.09 -7.59
N SER A 138 -3.71 -14.32 -8.58
CA SER A 138 -3.48 -15.28 -9.66
C SER A 138 -4.28 -14.92 -10.91
N ILE A 139 -3.81 -15.36 -12.07
CA ILE A 139 -4.60 -15.39 -13.29
C ILE A 139 -5.62 -16.54 -13.20
N ARG A 140 -6.89 -16.28 -13.54
CA ARG A 140 -7.96 -17.29 -13.60
C ARG A 140 -8.34 -17.62 -15.05
N SER A 141 -9.35 -18.46 -15.23
CA SER A 141 -9.80 -18.96 -16.55
C SER A 141 -10.34 -17.88 -17.48
N ASP A 142 -10.65 -16.69 -16.97
CA ASP A 142 -11.03 -15.52 -17.75
C ASP A 142 -9.81 -14.70 -18.23
N ASN A 143 -8.59 -15.20 -18.00
CA ASN A 143 -7.31 -14.57 -18.29
C ASN A 143 -7.09 -13.21 -17.60
N LYS A 144 -7.82 -12.91 -16.53
CA LYS A 144 -7.62 -11.71 -15.73
C LYS A 144 -6.86 -12.02 -14.46
N THR A 145 -6.18 -11.01 -13.91
CA THR A 145 -5.56 -11.13 -12.58
C THR A 145 -6.63 -10.93 -11.52
N HIS A 146 -6.77 -11.90 -10.63
CA HIS A 146 -7.69 -11.92 -9.51
C HIS A 146 -6.92 -11.77 -8.20
N VAL A 147 -7.32 -10.80 -7.38
CA VAL A 147 -6.87 -10.61 -6.00
C VAL A 147 -7.78 -11.42 -5.09
N LEU A 148 -7.19 -12.41 -4.42
CA LEU A 148 -7.90 -13.55 -3.84
C LEU A 148 -8.25 -13.39 -2.36
N ASN A 149 -7.54 -12.52 -1.64
CA ASN A 149 -7.69 -12.33 -0.20
C ASN A 149 -8.48 -11.07 0.15
N GLN A 150 -9.52 -10.82 -0.63
CA GLN A 150 -10.55 -9.81 -0.37
C GLN A 150 -11.85 -10.52 0.02
N LEU A 151 -12.79 -9.79 0.65
CA LEU A 151 -14.10 -10.37 1.03
C LEU A 151 -14.81 -10.99 -0.18
N ASN A 152 -14.70 -10.33 -1.34
CA ASN A 152 -15.10 -10.84 -2.63
C ASN A 152 -13.89 -10.78 -3.57
N ASP A 153 -13.75 -11.81 -4.40
CA ASP A 153 -12.72 -11.88 -5.43
C ASP A 153 -12.74 -10.60 -6.29
N SER A 154 -11.61 -9.89 -6.32
CA SER A 154 -11.48 -8.59 -7.00
C SER A 154 -10.60 -8.74 -8.24
N THR A 155 -11.02 -8.18 -9.36
CA THR A 155 -10.36 -8.40 -10.64
C THR A 155 -9.66 -7.14 -11.10
N VAL A 156 -8.41 -7.26 -11.54
CA VAL A 156 -7.70 -6.14 -12.17
C VAL A 156 -8.42 -5.76 -13.47
N VAL A 157 -8.95 -4.54 -13.52
CA VAL A 157 -9.69 -3.99 -14.68
C VAL A 157 -8.82 -3.15 -15.59
N ASN A 158 -7.77 -2.52 -15.04
CA ASN A 158 -6.85 -1.68 -15.80
C ASN A 158 -5.50 -1.58 -15.07
N VAL A 159 -4.45 -1.22 -15.78
CA VAL A 159 -3.11 -0.97 -15.20
C VAL A 159 -2.60 0.36 -15.72
N THR A 160 -2.16 1.23 -14.81
CA THR A 160 -1.45 2.47 -15.15
C THR A 160 -0.10 2.51 -14.46
N THR A 161 0.77 3.45 -14.84
CA THR A 161 2.11 3.57 -14.26
C THR A 161 2.44 5.03 -13.95
N PHE A 162 3.23 5.25 -12.91
CA PHE A 162 3.79 6.55 -12.56
C PHE A 162 5.18 6.35 -11.95
N GLY A 163 6.23 6.80 -12.63
CA GLY A 163 7.61 6.60 -12.17
C GLY A 163 7.92 5.12 -11.95
N ASN A 164 8.22 4.76 -10.70
CA ASN A 164 8.52 3.41 -10.22
C ASN A 164 7.26 2.60 -9.80
N LEU A 165 6.06 3.16 -9.93
CA LEU A 165 4.82 2.53 -9.50
C LEU A 165 4.07 1.89 -10.67
N SER A 166 3.66 0.64 -10.50
CA SER A 166 2.63 -0.03 -11.31
C SER A 166 1.33 -0.08 -10.53
N ILE A 167 0.28 0.55 -11.05
CA ILE A 167 -1.01 0.70 -10.36
C ILE A 167 -2.02 -0.22 -11.05
N PHE A 168 -2.29 -1.37 -10.43
CA PHE A 168 -3.30 -2.35 -10.83
C PHE A 168 -4.64 -1.94 -10.23
N ILE A 169 -5.54 -1.45 -11.07
CA ILE A 169 -6.85 -0.95 -10.65
C ILE A 169 -7.78 -2.17 -10.49
N ILE A 170 -8.35 -2.35 -9.31
CA ILE A 170 -9.25 -3.46 -8.94
C ILE A 170 -10.65 -2.97 -8.59
#